data_AF-A0A2N7VZ56-F1
#
_entry.id   AF-A0A2N7VZ56-F1
#
_cell.length_a   1.000
_cell.length_b   1.000
_cell.length_c   1.000
_cell.angle_alpha   90.00
_cell.angle_beta   90.00
_cell.angle_gamma   90.00
#
_symmetry.space_group_name_H-M   'P 1'
#
loop_
_entity.id
_entity.type
_entity.pdbx_description
1 polymer ?
#
loop_
_entity_poly.entity_id
_entity_poly.type
_entity_poly.pdbx_seq_one_letter_code
_entity_poly.pdbx_strand_id
1 'polypeptide(L)'
;MSNGESRVIVDFNPDVLRASMDLWRKATDMEIPLADQFKIHFMERRRALLEGFVKTGAAWTMILRDMKAVEGDDQLERLRDEVTGFVTWADEGLKSLDALATDD
;
A
#
# COMPACT_ATOMS: atom_id res chain seq x y z
N MET A 1 3.73 10.40 -40.84
CA MET A 1 2.66 9.86 -39.99
C MET A 1 3.04 10.14 -38.55
N SER A 2 2.36 11.08 -37.90
CA SER A 2 2.55 11.30 -36.46
C SER A 2 1.79 10.19 -35.74
N ASN A 3 2.50 9.22 -35.16
CA ASN A 3 1.91 8.37 -34.13
C ASN A 3 1.69 9.27 -32.91
N GLY A 4 0.54 9.95 -32.86
CA GLY A 4 0.15 10.71 -31.69
C GLY A 4 -0.12 9.74 -30.56
N GLU A 5 0.79 9.65 -29.59
CA GLU A 5 0.51 8.98 -28.32
C GLU A 5 -0.80 9.53 -27.74
N SER A 6 -1.80 8.68 -27.59
CA SER A 6 -3.03 9.06 -26.91
C SER A 6 -2.72 9.21 -25.43
N ARG A 7 -2.69 10.45 -24.94
CA ARG A 7 -2.48 10.76 -23.53
C ARG A 7 -3.83 10.88 -22.84
N VAL A 8 -3.93 10.25 -21.67
CA VAL A 8 -5.07 10.44 -20.76
C VAL A 8 -4.64 11.43 -19.68
N ILE A 9 -5.40 12.51 -19.51
CA ILE A 9 -5.22 13.46 -18.41
C ILE A 9 -6.17 13.03 -17.29
N VAL A 10 -5.62 12.84 -16.09
CA VAL A 10 -6.39 12.42 -14.91
C VAL A 10 -6.21 13.44 -13.79
N ASP A 11 -7.27 13.68 -13.05
CA ASP A 11 -7.19 14.29 -11.72
C ASP A 11 -6.89 13.18 -10.72
N PHE A 12 -5.74 13.27 -10.06
CA PHE A 12 -5.25 12.26 -9.14
C PHE A 12 -4.89 12.92 -7.81
N ASN A 13 -5.65 12.56 -6.76
CA ASN A 13 -5.37 13.00 -5.40
C ASN A 13 -4.53 11.94 -4.66
N PRO A 14 -3.22 12.19 -4.44
CA PRO A 14 -2.34 11.23 -3.77
C PRO A 14 -2.67 11.05 -2.28
N ASP A 15 -3.34 12.01 -1.65
CA ASP A 15 -3.60 11.98 -0.21
C ASP A 15 -4.62 10.91 0.19
N VAL A 16 -5.50 10.52 -0.74
CA VAL A 16 -6.44 9.40 -0.53
C VAL A 16 -5.67 8.08 -0.39
N LEU A 17 -4.63 7.90 -1.21
CA LEU A 17 -3.80 6.71 -1.17
C LEU A 17 -2.98 6.67 0.12
N ARG A 18 -2.37 7.80 0.49
CA ARG A 18 -1.62 7.97 1.74
C ARG A 18 -2.47 7.69 2.97
N ALA A 19 -3.67 8.27 3.03
CA ALA A 19 -4.61 8.06 4.13
C ALA A 19 -5.01 6.58 4.26
N SER A 20 -5.18 5.88 3.13
CA SER A 20 -5.50 4.46 3.12
C SER A 20 -4.34 3.62 3.67
N MET A 21 -3.11 3.85 3.20
CA MET A 21 -1.91 3.16 3.69
C MET A 21 -1.69 3.38 5.20
N ASP A 22 -1.81 4.64 5.65
CA ASP A 22 -1.66 5.00 7.05
C ASP A 22 -2.71 4.33 7.94
N LEU A 23 -3.99 4.39 7.54
CA LEU A 23 -5.08 3.76 8.27
C LEU A 23 -4.89 2.24 8.37
N TRP A 24 -4.57 1.58 7.25
CA TRP A 24 -4.41 0.13 7.21
C TRP A 24 -3.21 -0.32 8.05
N ARG A 25 -2.09 0.39 7.99
CA ARG A 25 -0.93 0.13 8.83
C ARG A 25 -1.27 0.27 10.30
N LYS A 26 -1.79 1.43 10.70
CA LYS A 26 -2.15 1.71 12.10
C LYS A 26 -3.19 0.76 12.66
N ALA A 27 -4.19 0.38 11.88
CA ALA A 27 -5.20 -0.58 12.30
C ALA A 27 -4.59 -1.99 12.49
N THR A 28 -3.71 -2.39 11.57
CA THR A 28 -3.04 -3.71 11.62
C THR A 28 -2.07 -3.81 12.80
N ASP A 29 -1.32 -2.74 13.06
CA ASP A 29 -0.35 -2.67 14.15
C ASP A 29 -0.96 -2.21 15.49
N MET A 30 -2.28 -2.03 15.55
CA MET A 30 -3.02 -1.65 16.76
C MET A 30 -2.59 -0.30 17.35
N GLU A 31 -2.06 0.60 16.51
CA GLU A 31 -1.59 1.94 16.91
C GLU A 31 -2.73 2.95 17.07
N ILE A 32 -3.95 2.57 16.69
CA ILE A 32 -5.16 3.39 16.86
C ILE A 32 -6.21 2.65 17.70
N PRO A 33 -7.10 3.39 18.39
CA PRO A 33 -8.21 2.79 19.10
C PRO A 33 -9.13 2.02 18.15
N LEU A 34 -9.27 0.72 18.40
CA LEU A 34 -10.22 -0.17 17.72
C LEU A 34 -11.18 -0.76 18.75
N ALA A 35 -12.44 -1.02 18.35
CA ALA A 35 -13.33 -1.82 19.18
C ALA A 35 -12.78 -3.26 19.28
N ASP A 36 -13.01 -3.93 20.41
CA ASP A 36 -12.36 -5.22 20.69
C ASP A 36 -12.68 -6.30 19.66
N GLN A 37 -13.91 -6.31 19.14
CA GLN A 37 -14.30 -7.20 18.03
C GLN A 37 -13.44 -7.00 16.77
N PHE A 38 -13.02 -5.76 16.48
CA PHE A 38 -12.13 -5.47 15.37
C PHE A 38 -10.69 -5.87 15.69
N LYS A 39 -10.22 -5.68 16.92
CA LYS A 39 -8.88 -6.14 17.32
C LYS A 39 -8.71 -7.64 17.10
N ILE A 40 -9.67 -8.44 17.58
CA ILE A 40 -9.68 -9.90 17.41
C ILE A 40 -9.63 -10.25 15.92
N HIS A 41 -10.52 -9.64 15.12
CA HIS A 41 -10.55 -9.88 13.68
C HIS A 41 -9.22 -9.57 12.99
N PHE A 42 -8.60 -8.43 13.30
CA PHE A 42 -7.32 -8.04 12.71
C PHE A 42 -6.17 -8.95 13.15
N MET A 43 -6.18 -9.45 14.39
CA MET A 43 -5.19 -10.42 14.86
C MET A 43 -5.36 -11.79 14.17
N GLU A 44 -6.58 -12.32 14.14
CA GLU A 44 -6.89 -13.61 13.51
C GLU A 44 -6.62 -13.60 12.01
N ARG A 45 -6.87 -12.47 11.35
CA ARG A 45 -6.70 -12.31 9.91
C ARG A 45 -5.42 -11.59 9.51
N ARG A 46 -4.47 -11.39 10.42
CA ARG A 46 -3.26 -10.59 10.17
C ARG A 46 -2.55 -11.02 8.89
N ARG A 47 -2.33 -12.32 8.71
CA ARG A 47 -1.71 -12.88 7.48
C ARG A 47 -2.48 -12.49 6.22
N ALA A 48 -3.79 -12.78 6.18
CA ALA A 48 -4.63 -12.50 5.01
C ALA A 48 -4.72 -10.99 4.70
N LEU A 49 -4.70 -10.13 5.73
CA LEU A 49 -4.63 -8.69 5.56
C LEU A 49 -3.33 -8.26 4.90
N LEU A 50 -2.18 -8.73 5.42
CA LEU A 50 -0.87 -8.41 4.87
C LEU A 50 -0.70 -8.92 3.43
N GLU A 51 -1.17 -10.14 3.11
CA GLU A 51 -1.22 -10.66 1.73
C GLU A 51 -2.06 -9.75 0.81
N GLY A 52 -3.21 -9.30 1.30
CA GLY A 52 -4.08 -8.36 0.60
C GLY A 52 -3.39 -7.01 0.34
N PHE A 53 -2.62 -6.52 1.31
CA PHE A 53 -1.87 -5.28 1.19
C PHE A 53 -0.71 -5.38 0.19
N VAL A 54 0.05 -6.48 0.19
CA VAL A 54 1.09 -6.75 -0.82
C VAL A 54 0.48 -6.74 -2.22
N LYS A 55 -0.64 -7.46 -2.42
CA LYS A 55 -1.32 -7.51 -3.72
C LYS A 55 -1.83 -6.15 -4.17
N THR A 56 -2.44 -5.40 -3.25
CA THR A 56 -3.00 -4.06 -3.55
C THR A 56 -1.90 -3.06 -3.86
N GLY A 57 -0.83 -3.04 -3.06
CA GLY A 57 0.31 -2.18 -3.29
C GLY A 57 1.05 -2.50 -4.59
N ALA A 58 1.17 -3.77 -4.97
CA ALA A 58 1.71 -4.16 -6.28
C ALA A 58 0.87 -3.59 -7.45
N ALA A 59 -0.46 -3.63 -7.33
CA ALA A 59 -1.36 -3.04 -8.34
C ALA A 59 -1.18 -1.50 -8.42
N TRP A 60 -1.04 -0.83 -7.28
CA TRP A 60 -0.74 0.61 -7.26
C TRP A 60 0.62 0.93 -7.86
N THR A 61 1.67 0.16 -7.55
CA THR A 61 2.99 0.34 -8.15
C THR A 61 2.94 0.22 -9.68
N MET A 62 2.20 -0.76 -10.22
CA MET A 62 2.02 -0.89 -11.67
C MET A 62 1.39 0.35 -12.29
N ILE A 63 0.32 0.88 -11.66
CA ILE A 63 -0.37 2.08 -12.14
C ILE A 63 0.54 3.31 -12.07
N LEU A 64 1.18 3.55 -10.90
CA LEU A 64 2.01 4.73 -10.66
C LEU A 64 3.28 4.73 -11.52
N ARG A 65 3.82 3.57 -11.88
CA ARG A 65 4.99 3.46 -12.75
C ARG A 65 4.74 4.02 -14.15
N ASP A 66 3.54 3.81 -14.67
CA ASP A 66 3.16 4.25 -16.02
C ASP A 66 2.62 5.70 -16.04
N MET A 67 2.44 6.31 -14.86
CA MET A 67 2.09 7.73 -14.74
C MET A 67 3.31 8.63 -14.96
N LYS A 68 3.06 9.84 -15.46
CA LYS A 68 4.05 10.91 -15.57
C LYS A 68 3.46 12.19 -15.00
N ALA A 69 4.20 12.88 -14.15
CA ALA A 69 3.79 14.18 -13.64
C ALA A 69 3.79 15.20 -14.79
N VAL A 70 2.69 15.95 -14.93
CA VAL A 70 2.62 17.10 -15.85
C VAL A 70 3.25 18.32 -15.19
N GLU A 71 3.10 18.46 -13.87
CA GLU A 71 3.72 19.45 -13.00
C GLU A 71 4.07 18.78 -11.65
N GLY A 72 5.12 19.25 -10.96
CA GLY A 72 5.46 18.76 -9.61
C GLY A 72 6.00 17.33 -9.54
N ASP A 73 7.01 17.01 -10.35
CA ASP A 73 7.60 15.65 -10.53
C ASP A 73 7.93 14.94 -9.19
N ASP A 74 8.50 15.68 -8.24
CA ASP A 74 8.88 15.16 -6.92
C ASP A 74 7.74 14.55 -6.11
N GLN A 75 6.48 14.95 -6.35
CA GLN A 75 5.34 14.43 -5.60
C GLN A 75 4.95 13.01 -6.04
N LEU A 76 5.05 12.73 -7.34
CA LEU A 76 4.77 11.41 -7.89
C LEU A 76 5.86 10.41 -7.49
N GLU A 77 7.13 10.82 -7.56
CA GLU A 77 8.25 9.97 -7.10
C GLU A 77 8.14 9.67 -5.60
N ARG A 78 7.87 10.68 -4.77
CA ARG A 78 7.63 10.45 -3.33
C ARG A 78 6.49 9.47 -3.07
N LEU A 79 5.39 9.57 -3.81
CA LEU A 79 4.29 8.61 -3.66
C LEU A 79 4.70 7.19 -4.06
N ARG A 80 5.50 7.01 -5.10
CA ARG A 80 6.03 5.69 -5.49
C ARG A 80 6.91 5.10 -4.39
N ASP A 81 7.75 5.91 -3.76
CA ASP A 81 8.57 5.49 -2.63
C ASP A 81 7.70 5.12 -1.42
N GLU A 82 6.67 5.91 -1.11
CA GLU A 82 5.71 5.63 -0.04
C GLU A 82 4.96 4.31 -0.26
N VAL A 83 4.48 4.05 -1.48
CA VAL A 83 3.82 2.77 -1.84
C VAL A 83 4.78 1.60 -1.75
N THR A 84 6.02 1.78 -2.22
CA THR A 84 7.07 0.76 -2.10
C THR A 84 7.34 0.46 -0.62
N GLY A 85 7.45 1.49 0.22
CA GLY A 85 7.62 1.33 1.67
C GLY A 85 6.45 0.59 2.32
N PHE A 86 5.22 0.87 1.91
CA PHE A 86 4.03 0.15 2.38
C PHE A 86 4.04 -1.33 1.99
N VAL A 87 4.39 -1.65 0.74
CA VAL A 87 4.52 -3.06 0.27
C VAL A 87 5.61 -3.79 1.04
N THR A 88 6.77 -3.16 1.22
CA THR A 88 7.89 -3.73 1.98
C THR A 88 7.47 -4.02 3.43
N TRP A 89 6.81 -3.08 4.11
CA TRP A 89 6.29 -3.30 5.46
C TRP A 89 5.33 -4.51 5.51
N ALA A 90 4.42 -4.65 4.54
CA ALA A 90 3.48 -5.76 4.52
C ALA A 90 4.19 -7.11 4.29
N ASP A 91 5.16 -7.16 3.38
CA ASP A 91 5.97 -8.35 3.08
C ASP A 91 6.87 -8.76 4.26
N GLU A 92 7.52 -7.81 4.93
CA GLU A 92 8.29 -8.05 6.16
C GLU A 92 7.39 -8.57 7.30
N GLY A 93 6.16 -8.08 7.39
CA GLY A 93 5.16 -8.59 8.32
C GLY A 93 4.82 -10.07 8.06
N LEU A 94 4.69 -10.47 6.79
CA LEU A 94 4.44 -11.87 6.42
C LEU A 94 5.62 -12.77 6.77
N LYS A 95 6.84 -12.34 6.42
CA LYS A 95 8.08 -13.07 6.77
C LYS A 95 8.21 -13.27 8.28
N SER A 96 7.84 -12.25 9.06
CA SER A 96 7.84 -12.33 10.52
C SER A 96 6.83 -13.36 11.04
N LEU A 97 5.64 -13.44 10.44
CA LEU A 97 4.64 -14.47 10.78
C LEU A 97 5.09 -15.88 10.38
N ASP A 98 5.80 -16.02 9.25
CA ASP A 98 6.37 -17.30 8.82
C ASP A 98 7.46 -17.78 9.78
N ALA A 99 8.34 -16.88 10.22
CA ALA A 99 9.39 -17.20 11.20
C ALA A 99 8.79 -17.71 12.51
N LEU A 100 7.77 -17.02 13.05
CA LEU A 100 7.07 -17.44 14.27
C LEU A 100 6.40 -18.81 14.13
N ALA A 101 5.86 -19.13 12.96
CA ALA A 101 5.22 -20.43 12.70
C ALA A 101 6.22 -21.59 12.52
N THR A 102 7.51 -21.28 12.34
CA THR A 102 8.58 -22.28 12.15
C THR A 102 9.34 -22.56 13.46
N ASP A 103 9.19 -21.71 14.47
CA ASP A 103 9.80 -21.83 15.80
C ASP A 103 8.90 -22.61 16.82
N ASP A 104 7.72 -23.09 16.38
CA ASP A 104 6.82 -24.03 17.10
C ASP A 104 7.02 -25.49 16.62
#